data_AF-A0A7V7ZHG0-F1
#
_entry.id   AF-A0A7V7ZHG0-F1
#
_cell.length_a   1.000
_cell.length_b   1.000
_cell.length_c   1.000
_cell.angle_alpha   90.00
_cell.angle_beta   90.00
_cell.angle_gamma   90.00
#
_symmetry.space_group_name_H-M   'P 1'
#
loop_
_entity.id
_entity.type
_entity.pdbx_description
1 polymer ?
#
loop_
_entity_poly.entity_id
_entity_poly.type
_entity_poly.pdbx_seq_one_letter_code
_entity_poly.pdbx_strand_id
1 'polypeptide(L)' 'MNLEELFASVLNVPAETLSDDSCPATVRAWNSLGHLKLISAMEEIFGIAFSSAEIRGLKTLGGARALLQAKGAL' A
#
# COMPACT_ATOMS: atom_id res chain seq x y z
N MET A 1 0.17 0.20 14.19
CA MET A 1 0.96 -0.05 12.97
C MET A 1 0.66 1.08 12.01
N ASN A 2 1.66 1.83 11.56
CA ASN A 2 1.44 2.85 10.51
C ASN A 2 1.49 2.21 9.11
N LEU A 3 1.16 2.98 8.07
CA LEU A 3 1.06 2.45 6.71
C LEU A 3 2.43 1.98 6.18
N GLU A 4 3.49 2.68 6.55
CA GLU A 4 4.87 2.35 6.23
C GLU A 4 5.28 0.99 6.81
N GLU A 5 4.93 0.70 8.06
CA GLU A 5 5.17 -0.59 8.72
C GLU A 5 4.43 -1.74 8.03
N LEU A 6 3.18 -1.52 7.59
CA LEU A 6 2.42 -2.50 6.80
C LEU A 6 3.16 -2.79 5.49
N PHE A 7 3.55 -1.74 4.77
CA PHE A 7 4.24 -1.88 3.49
C PHE A 7 5.60 -2.56 3.66
N ALA A 8 6.36 -2.17 4.68
CA ALA A 8 7.64 -2.75 5.05
C ALA A 8 7.52 -4.26 5.32
N SER A 9 6.51 -4.65 6.10
CA SER A 9 6.23 -6.05 6.41
C SER A 9 5.88 -6.87 5.16
N VAL A 10 4.98 -6.35 4.32
CA VAL A 10 4.50 -7.05 3.12
C VAL A 10 5.58 -7.16 2.04
N LEU A 11 6.35 -6.09 1.84
CA LEU A 11 7.40 -6.00 0.81
C LEU A 11 8.76 -6.51 1.28
N ASN A 12 8.90 -6.83 2.57
CA ASN A 12 10.14 -7.23 3.21
C ASN A 12 11.28 -6.21 2.96
N VAL A 13 10.99 -4.94 3.27
CA VAL A 13 11.95 -3.81 3.17
C VAL A 13 11.93 -3.01 4.48
N PRO A 14 12.98 -2.25 4.81
CA PRO A 14 12.99 -1.43 6.03
C PRO A 14 11.97 -0.28 5.93
N ALA A 15 11.19 -0.05 6.99
CA ALA A 15 10.14 0.97 7.00
C ALA A 15 10.68 2.40 6.83
N GLU A 16 11.88 2.66 7.34
CA GLU A 16 12.60 3.93 7.20
C GLU A 16 12.99 4.27 5.75
N THR A 17 12.92 3.31 4.83
CA THR A 17 13.15 3.54 3.39
C THR A 17 11.88 3.92 2.64
N LEU A 18 10.73 3.87 3.32
CA LEU A 18 9.43 4.15 2.73
C LEU A 18 8.98 5.58 3.05
N SER A 19 8.25 6.13 2.10
CA SER A 19 7.68 7.48 2.12
C SER A 19 6.45 7.52 1.22
N ASP A 20 5.68 8.59 1.26
CA ASP A 20 4.50 8.74 0.40
C ASP A 20 4.82 8.67 -1.11
N ASP A 21 6.07 8.99 -1.50
CA ASP A 21 6.58 8.90 -2.88
C ASP A 21 7.04 7.48 -3.28
N SER A 22 7.09 6.55 -2.33
CA SER A 22 7.46 5.15 -2.60
C SER A 22 6.49 4.54 -3.60
N CYS A 23 7.03 3.87 -4.63
CA CYS A 23 6.27 3.34 -5.75
C CYS A 23 6.96 2.11 -6.36
N PRO A 24 6.32 1.38 -7.29
CA PRO A 24 6.93 0.25 -7.99
C PRO A 24 8.27 0.56 -8.70
N ALA A 25 8.51 1.83 -9.08
CA ALA A 25 9.76 2.23 -9.72
C ALA A 25 10.92 2.42 -8.73
N THR A 26 10.62 2.80 -7.47
CA THR A 26 11.63 3.05 -6.43
C THR A 26 11.79 1.87 -5.48
N VAL A 27 10.75 1.05 -5.29
CA VAL A 27 10.74 -0.11 -4.40
C VAL A 27 10.63 -1.39 -5.23
N ARG A 28 11.77 -2.04 -5.48
CA ARG A 28 11.85 -3.26 -6.33
C ARG A 28 10.90 -4.39 -5.90
N ALA A 29 10.70 -4.54 -4.59
CA ALA A 29 9.80 -5.56 -4.04
C ALA A 29 8.32 -5.30 -4.37
N TRP A 30 7.97 -4.05 -4.69
CA TRP A 30 6.63 -3.65 -5.12
C TRP A 30 6.38 -3.98 -6.61
N ASN A 31 6.56 -5.24 -6.95
CA ASN A 31 6.21 -5.82 -8.25
C ASN A 31 4.72 -6.23 -8.29
N SER A 32 4.28 -6.94 -9.33
CA SER A 32 2.89 -7.39 -9.46
C SER A 32 2.39 -8.22 -8.26
N LEU A 33 3.20 -9.14 -7.74
CA LEU A 33 2.83 -9.97 -6.59
C LEU A 33 2.83 -9.15 -5.30
N GLY A 34 3.86 -8.31 -5.10
CA GLY A 34 3.93 -7.39 -3.95
C GLY A 34 2.72 -6.44 -3.92
N HIS A 35 2.32 -5.93 -5.09
CA HIS A 35 1.14 -5.09 -5.22
C HIS A 35 -0.15 -5.81 -4.77
N LEU A 36 -0.38 -7.05 -5.24
CA LEU A 36 -1.54 -7.84 -4.80
C LEU A 36 -1.53 -8.12 -3.30
N LYS A 37 -0.36 -8.44 -2.73
CA LYS A 37 -0.22 -8.65 -1.29
C LYS A 37 -0.52 -7.39 -0.49
N LEU A 38 -0.09 -6.23 -0.96
CA LEU A 38 -0.39 -4.95 -0.32
C LEU A 38 -1.89 -4.67 -0.30
N ILE A 39 -2.57 -4.87 -1.44
CA ILE A 39 -4.03 -4.74 -1.51
C ILE A 39 -4.69 -5.65 -0.49
N SER A 40 -4.37 -6.95 -0.51
CA SER A 40 -4.97 -7.93 0.41
C SER A 40 -4.72 -7.59 1.88
N ALA A 41 -3.49 -7.19 2.23
CA ALA A 41 -3.14 -6.82 3.60
C ALA A 41 -3.87 -5.56 4.07
N MET A 42 -4.02 -4.56 3.19
CA MET A 42 -4.78 -3.36 3.52
C MET A 42 -6.27 -3.67 3.68
N GLU A 43 -6.87 -4.49 2.81
CA GLU A 43 -8.27 -4.90 2.94
C GLU A 43 -8.53 -5.63 4.26
N GLU A 44 -7.64 -6.56 4.64
CA GLU A 44 -7.72 -7.32 5.90
C GLU A 44 -7.55 -6.43 7.14
N ILE A 45 -6.51 -5.59 7.17
CA ILE A 45 -6.16 -4.79 8.35
C ILE A 45 -7.18 -3.66 8.57
N PHE A 46 -7.65 -3.03 7.50
CA PHE A 46 -8.51 -1.86 7.58
C PHE A 46 -10.01 -2.20 7.42
N GLY A 47 -10.35 -3.46 7.12
CA GLY A 47 -11.73 -3.90 6.94
C GLY A 47 -12.43 -3.21 5.76
N ILE A 48 -11.67 -2.90 4.71
CA ILE A 48 -12.18 -2.25 3.49
C ILE A 48 -12.11 -3.19 2.29
N ALA A 49 -12.78 -2.81 1.21
CA ALA A 49 -12.60 -3.41 -0.10
C ALA A 49 -12.19 -2.34 -1.12
N PHE A 50 -11.21 -2.66 -1.96
CA PHE A 50 -10.82 -1.85 -3.10
C PHE A 50 -11.57 -2.31 -4.35
N SER A 51 -12.08 -1.35 -5.11
CA SER A 51 -12.55 -1.58 -6.46
C SER A 51 -11.37 -1.81 -7.42
N SER A 52 -11.63 -2.47 -8.55
CA SER A 52 -10.60 -2.66 -9.57
C SER A 52 -10.04 -1.35 -10.12
N ALA A 53 -10.81 -0.25 -10.07
CA ALA A 53 -10.33 1.07 -10.47
C ALA A 53 -9.32 1.63 -9.47
N GLU A 54 -9.60 1.50 -8.17
CA GLU A 54 -8.69 1.93 -7.09
C GLU A 54 -7.40 1.12 -7.09
N ILE A 55 -7.48 -0.21 -7.26
CA ILE A 55 -6.30 -1.09 -7.38
C ILE A 55 -5.43 -0.64 -8.56
N ARG A 56 -6.03 -0.40 -9.74
CA ARG A 56 -5.28 0.09 -10.91
C ARG A 56 -4.67 1.47 -10.68
N GLY A 57 -5.37 2.33 -9.95
CA GLY A 57 -4.95 3.70 -9.61
C GLY A 57 -3.91 3.77 -8.50
N LEU A 58 -3.73 2.71 -7.72
CA LEU A 58 -2.75 2.69 -6.63
C LEU A 58 -1.32 2.60 -7.18
N LYS A 59 -0.62 3.75 -7.18
CA LYS A 59 0.76 3.84 -7.71
C LYS A 59 1.81 4.17 -6.67
N THR A 60 1.42 4.75 -5.55
CA THR A 60 2.34 5.20 -4.51
C THR A 60 1.77 4.92 -3.12
N LEU A 61 2.63 4.92 -2.11
CA LEU A 61 2.21 4.77 -0.71
C LEU A 61 1.30 5.92 -0.29
N GLY A 62 1.60 7.15 -0.70
CA GLY A 62 0.73 8.31 -0.49
C GLY A 62 -0.64 8.13 -1.17
N GLY A 63 -0.67 7.48 -2.33
CA GLY A 63 -1.92 7.08 -3.00
C GLY A 63 -2.73 6.07 -2.18
N ALA A 64 -2.08 5.08 -1.55
CA ALA A 64 -2.75 4.18 -0.62
C ALA A 64 -3.33 4.94 0.58
N ARG A 65 -2.54 5.84 1.16
CA ARG A 65 -2.97 6.68 2.29
C ARG A 65 -4.22 7.48 1.94
N ALA A 66 -4.22 8.16 0.79
CA ALA A 66 -5.35 8.95 0.32
C ALA A 66 -6.60 8.10 0.10
N LEU A 67 -6.46 6.91 -0.48
CA LEU A 67 -7.59 5.98 -0.68
C LEU A 67 -8.16 5.48 0.65
N LEU A 68 -7.30 5.17 1.62
CA LEU A 68 -7.72 4.73 2.96
C LEU A 68 -8.44 5.85 3.72
N GLN A 69 -7.92 7.08 3.68
CA GLN A 69 -8.56 8.26 4.26
C GLN A 69 -9.92 8.56 3.62
N ALA A 70 -10.03 8.47 2.29
CA ALA A 70 -11.29 8.65 1.58
C ALA A 70 -12.35 7.61 1.99
N LYS A 71 -11.92 6.43 2.46
CA LYS A 71 -12.78 5.37 2.99
C LYS A 71 -13.02 5.47 4.50
N GLY A 72 -12.43 6.45 5.19
CA GLY A 72 -12.54 6.61 6.65
C GLY A 72 -11.78 5.53 7.45
N ALA A 73 -10.81 4.88 6.83
CA ALA A 73 -10.02 3.80 7.43
C ALA A 73 -8.68 4.27 8.03
N LEU A 74 -8.39 5.57 7.93
CA LEU A 74 -7.18 6.23 8.43
C LEU A 74 -7.51 7.63 8.94
#